data_AF-A0A937BAH8-F1
#
_entry.id   AF-A0A937BAH8-F1
#
_cell.length_a   1.000
_cell.length_b   1.000
_cell.length_c   1.000
_cell.angle_alpha   90.00
_cell.angle_beta   90.00
_cell.angle_gamma   90.00
#
_symmetry.space_group_name_H-M   'P 1'
#
loop_
_entity.id
_entity.type
_entity.pdbx_description
1 polymer ?
#
loop_
_entity_poly.entity_id
_entity_poly.type
_entity_poly.pdbx_seq_one_letter_code
_entity_poly.pdbx_strand_id
1 'polypeptide(L)' 'MASDGQTSYCFRWVPDYNVTWSGPVSGSVVLMADGDFIISSLPPGIYTIEVTDATGCTTTCQFIIASAIPWDLDYR' A
#
# COMPACT_ATOMS: atom_id res chain seq x y z
N MET A 1 -42.87 5.74 20.09
CA MET A 1 -42.14 6.93 19.59
C MET A 1 -40.67 6.67 19.84
N ALA A 2 -40.01 6.13 18.83
CA ALA A 2 -38.62 5.70 18.92
C ALA A 2 -37.76 6.92 19.20
N SER A 3 -37.02 6.87 20.29
CA SER A 3 -35.93 7.79 20.57
C SER A 3 -34.96 7.67 19.41
N ASP A 4 -34.86 8.70 18.59
CA ASP A 4 -34.11 8.68 17.34
C ASP A 4 -32.63 8.37 17.64
N GLY A 5 -32.27 7.09 17.49
CA GLY A 5 -30.92 6.57 17.63
C GLY A 5 -30.06 7.12 16.51
N GLN A 6 -29.48 8.30 16.72
CA GLN A 6 -28.33 8.72 15.94
C GLN A 6 -27.13 7.94 16.44
N THR A 7 -26.87 6.81 15.78
CA THR A 7 -25.52 6.25 15.77
C THR A 7 -24.70 7.23 14.96
N SER A 8 -23.89 8.02 15.64
CA SER A 8 -22.78 8.73 15.00
C SER A 8 -21.79 7.66 14.54
N TYR A 9 -22.10 6.99 13.45
CA TYR A 9 -21.14 6.18 12.73
C TYR A 9 -19.97 7.10 12.41
N CYS A 10 -18.74 6.66 12.68
CA CYS A 10 -17.53 7.42 12.37
C CYS A 10 -17.28 7.54 10.85
N PHE A 11 -18.31 7.71 10.03
CA PHE A 11 -18.16 8.22 8.66
C PHE A 11 -17.88 9.72 8.70
N ARG A 12 -16.74 10.11 9.26
CA ARG A 12 -15.99 11.22 8.70
C ARG A 12 -15.01 10.55 7.76
N TRP A 13 -15.33 10.59 6.48
CA TRP A 13 -14.40 10.51 5.36
C TRP A 13 -12.94 10.76 5.78
N VAL A 14 -12.24 9.70 6.14
CA VAL A 14 -10.79 9.73 6.30
C VAL A 14 -10.28 8.62 5.40
N PRO A 15 -10.04 8.90 4.11
CA PRO A 15 -9.39 7.94 3.25
C PRO A 15 -7.88 8.01 3.52
N ASP A 16 -7.47 8.06 4.79
CA ASP A 16 -6.06 8.10 5.18
C ASP A 16 -5.57 6.66 5.21
N TYR A 17 -5.06 6.21 4.08
CA TYR A 17 -4.34 4.94 4.00
C TYR A 17 -2.87 5.25 4.17
N ASN A 18 -2.24 4.78 5.25
CA ASN A 18 -0.78 4.77 5.30
C ASN A 18 -0.26 3.54 4.58
N VAL A 19 0.38 3.76 3.44
CA VAL A 19 1.06 2.72 2.68
C VAL A 19 2.54 2.84 2.99
N THR A 20 3.08 1.87 3.72
CA THR A 20 4.52 1.74 3.94
C THR A 20 5.05 0.60 3.09
N TRP A 21 6.29 0.71 2.63
CA TRP A 21 6.99 -0.41 2.00
C TRP A 21 8.41 -0.52 2.52
N SER A 22 8.86 -1.75 2.66
CA SER A 22 10.24 -2.08 3.04
C SER A 22 10.85 -3.08 2.06
N GLY A 23 12.17 -3.00 1.89
CA GLY A 23 12.91 -3.77 0.91
C GLY A 23 14.26 -3.09 0.60
N PRO A 24 14.78 -3.22 -0.63
CA PRO A 24 15.95 -2.48 -1.08
C PRO A 24 15.82 -0.95 -0.96
N VAL A 25 14.59 -0.45 -1.12
CA VAL A 25 14.21 0.94 -0.84
C VAL A 25 12.99 0.90 0.07
N SER A 26 12.99 1.75 1.10
CA SER A 26 11.86 1.92 1.99
C SER A 26 11.23 3.29 1.82
N GLY A 27 9.93 3.36 2.07
CA GLY A 27 9.16 4.59 1.97
C GLY A 27 7.82 4.47 2.66
N SER A 28 7.16 5.62 2.81
CA SER A 28 5.81 5.72 3.33
C SER A 28 5.09 6.85 2.63
N VAL A 29 3.82 6.62 2.32
CA VAL A 29 2.92 7.63 1.79
C VAL A 29 1.59 7.54 2.53
N VAL A 30 1.00 8.70 2.80
CA VAL A 30 -0.39 8.78 3.23
C VAL A 30 -1.21 9.16 2.01
N LEU A 31 -2.06 8.24 1.57
CA LEU A 31 -3.06 8.53 0.54
C LEU A 31 -4.28 9.13 1.24
N MET A 32 -4.97 10.06 0.57
CA MET A 32 -6.16 10.76 1.10
C MET A 32 -7.42 10.45 0.27
N ALA A 33 -7.34 9.47 -0.63
CA ALA A 33 -8.43 8.98 -1.48
C ALA A 33 -8.14 7.53 -1.89
N ASP A 34 -9.18 6.77 -2.20
CA ASP A 34 -9.06 5.51 -2.93
C ASP A 34 -8.54 5.75 -4.36
N GLY A 35 -7.66 4.86 -4.82
CA GLY A 35 -7.09 4.95 -6.16
C GLY A 35 -5.80 4.14 -6.32
N ASP A 36 -5.33 4.06 -7.57
CA ASP A 36 -4.06 3.43 -7.90
C ASP A 36 -2.89 4.36 -7.52
N PHE A 37 -1.95 3.82 -6.74
CA PHE A 37 -0.69 4.49 -6.44
C PHE A 37 0.48 3.74 -7.07
N ILE A 38 1.31 4.45 -7.84
CA ILE A 38 2.45 3.87 -8.54
C ILE A 38 3.75 4.35 -7.88
N ILE A 39 4.52 3.41 -7.32
CA ILE A 39 5.89 3.67 -6.86
C ILE A 39 6.82 3.40 -8.03
N SER A 40 7.36 4.47 -8.63
CA SER A 40 8.33 4.37 -9.71
C SER A 40 9.76 4.20 -9.17
N SER A 41 10.65 3.67 -10.00
CA SER A 41 12.10 3.56 -9.71
C SER A 41 12.47 2.64 -8.54
N LEU A 42 11.67 1.60 -8.26
CA LEU A 42 12.05 0.56 -7.31
C LEU A 42 13.10 -0.38 -7.93
N PRO A 43 14.33 -0.47 -7.38
CA PRO A 43 15.30 -1.45 -7.84
C PRO A 43 14.82 -2.88 -7.57
N PRO A 44 15.36 -3.87 -8.29
CA PRO A 44 14.96 -5.26 -8.11
C PRO A 44 15.27 -5.77 -6.71
N GLY A 45 14.35 -6.57 -6.18
CA GLY A 45 14.43 -7.15 -4.85
C GLY A 45 13.05 -7.51 -4.28
N ILE A 46 13.06 -7.94 -3.02
CA ILE A 46 11.86 -8.34 -2.30
C ILE A 46 11.27 -7.09 -1.62
N TYR A 47 10.01 -6.80 -1.87
CA TYR A 47 9.29 -5.70 -1.23
C TYR A 47 8.12 -6.23 -0.41
N THR A 48 7.98 -5.66 0.79
CA THR A 48 6.83 -5.88 1.67
C THR A 48 6.11 -4.55 1.81
N ILE A 49 4.89 -4.48 1.28
CA ILE A 49 3.97 -3.35 1.45
C ILE A 49 3.07 -3.65 2.65
N GLU A 50 2.88 -2.66 3.51
CA GLU A 50 1.89 -2.65 4.57
C GLU A 50 0.97 -1.44 4.38
N VAL A 51 -0.31 -1.71 4.18
CA VAL A 51 -1.37 -0.69 4.07
C VAL A 51 -2.13 -0.68 5.37
N THR A 52 -2.17 0.44 6.06
CA THR A 52 -3.02 0.62 7.24
C THR A 52 -4.11 1.63 6.93
N ASP A 53 -5.36 1.21 7.07
CA ASP A 53 -6.53 2.06 6.98
C ASP A 53 -6.65 2.99 8.19
N ALA A 54 -7.39 4.09 8.04
CA ALA A 54 -7.71 5.03 9.13
C ALA A 54 -8.45 4.40 10.33
N THR A 55 -9.01 3.21 10.16
CA THR A 55 -9.64 2.41 11.23
C THR A 55 -8.63 1.58 12.03
N GLY A 56 -7.36 1.56 11.62
CA GLY A 56 -6.29 0.77 12.21
C GLY A 56 -6.15 -0.64 11.65
N CYS A 57 -6.88 -0.99 10.58
CA CYS A 57 -6.72 -2.28 9.91
C CYS A 57 -5.46 -2.29 9.04
N THR A 58 -4.58 -3.26 9.28
CA THR A 58 -3.33 -3.43 8.52
C THR A 58 -3.44 -4.61 7.55
N THR A 59 -3.13 -4.39 6.28
CA THR A 59 -2.98 -5.43 5.25
C THR A 59 -1.54 -5.46 4.79
N THR A 60 -0.92 -6.65 4.79
CA THR A 60 0.46 -6.84 4.34
C THR A 60 0.50 -7.65 3.05
N CYS A 61 1.28 -7.17 2.09
CA CYS A 61 1.46 -7.78 0.78
C CYS A 61 2.95 -7.85 0.46
N GLN A 62 3.43 -9.03 0.10
CA GLN A 62 4.82 -9.21 -0.30
C GLN A 62 4.89 -9.59 -1.78
N PHE A 63 5.79 -8.93 -2.50
CA PHE A 63 6.05 -9.22 -3.90
C PHE A 63 7.53 -9.05 -4.23
N ILE A 64 7.94 -9.63 -5.35
CA ILE A 64 9.32 -9.60 -5.81
C ILE A 64 9.38 -8.81 -7.10
N ILE A 65 10.20 -7.76 -7.11
CA ILE A 65 10.57 -7.06 -8.34
C ILE A 65 11.77 -7.79 -8.90
N ALA A 66 11.54 -8.58 -9.95
CA ALA A 66 12.64 -9.21 -10.68
C ALA A 66 13.46 -8.14 -11.39
N SER A 67 14.79 -8.28 -11.37
CA SER A 67 15.61 -7.48 -12.28
C SER A 67 15.18 -7.86 -13.68
N ALA A 68 14.93 -6.86 -14.54
CA ALA A 68 14.98 -7.10 -15.96
C ALA A 68 16.40 -7.62 -16.22
N ILE A 69 16.54 -8.93 -16.42
CA ILE A 69 17.68 -9.51 -17.11
C ILE A 69 17.39 -9.23 -18.58
N PRO A 70 18.08 -8.27 -19.22
CA PRO A 70 17.85 -7.96 -20.63
C PRO A 70 18.45 -9.09 -21.47
N TRP A 71 17.70 -10.18 -21.67
CA TRP A 71 17.97 -11.26 -22.63
C TRP A 71 19.44 -11.72 -22.83
N ASP A 72 20.28 -11.69 -21.79
CA ASP A 72 21.69 -12.11 -21.83
C ASP A 72 22.03 -12.61 -20.41
N LEU A 73 22.28 -13.89 -20.13
CA LEU A 73 23.32 -14.75 -20.69
C LEU A 73 22.86 -16.21 -20.72
N ASP A 74 22.38 -16.67 -21.87
CA ASP A 74 22.76 -17.99 -22.36
C ASP A 74 23.08 -17.83 -23.85
N TYR A 75 24.27 -17.27 -24.09
CA TYR A 75 25.00 -17.53 -25.31
C TYR A 75 26.07 -18.59 -25.01
N ARG A 76 25.66 -19.84 -24.77
CA ARG A 76 26.30 -21.05 -25.32
C ARG A 76 25.70 -22.36 -24.82
#